data_AF-A0A2X3L3D7-F1
#
_entry.id   AF-A0A2X3L3D7-F1
#
_cell.length_a   1.000
_cell.length_b   1.000
_cell.length_c   1.000
_cell.angle_alpha   90.00
_cell.angle_beta   90.00
_cell.angle_gamma   90.00
#
_symmetry.space_group_name_H-M   'P 1'
#
loop_
_entity.id
_entity.type
_entity.pdbx_description
1 polymer ?
#
loop_
_entity_poly.entity_id
_entity_poly.type
_entity_poly.pdbx_seq_one_letter_code
_entity_poly.pdbx_strand_id
1 'polypeptide(L)'
;MIADYIHLIAQYLGLRVNVQMFADRDAALGALAQHKVDMVADPSGKVLPQHARLVPSNNFISDHPVLVHRKNNHGAPFRYRPGMRLAIARWYVDDSWIEQNFPGVTLRHFRYRRAGHGLGSLRRK
;
A
#
# COMPACT_ATOMS: atom_id res chain seq x y z
N MET A 1 4.87 12.51 3.76
CA MET A 1 5.99 11.57 3.71
C MET A 1 6.54 11.40 2.30
N ILE A 2 5.87 10.73 1.35
CA ILE A 2 6.43 10.53 0.00
C ILE A 2 6.81 11.85 -0.69
N ALA A 3 5.95 12.86 -0.62
CA ALA A 3 6.22 14.18 -1.20
C ALA A 3 7.50 14.83 -0.63
N ASP A 4 7.80 14.59 0.65
CA ASP A 4 8.96 15.14 1.34
C ASP A 4 10.25 14.50 0.81
N TYR A 5 10.25 13.17 0.59
CA TYR A 5 11.39 12.47 -0.01
C TYR A 5 11.61 12.87 -1.47
N ILE A 6 10.54 13.06 -2.26
CA ILE A 6 10.65 13.57 -3.64
C ILE A 6 11.26 14.97 -3.62
N HIS A 7 10.86 15.82 -2.67
CA HIS A 7 11.42 17.16 -2.52
C HIS A 7 12.91 17.12 -2.17
N LEU A 8 13.33 16.24 -1.26
CA LEU A 8 14.75 16.06 -0.93
C LEU A 8 15.56 15.58 -2.14
N ILE A 9 15.07 14.59 -2.90
CA ILE A 9 15.74 14.13 -4.12
C ILE A 9 15.91 15.29 -5.12
N ALA A 10 14.87 16.10 -5.30
CA ALA A 10 14.92 17.28 -6.16
C ALA A 10 16.03 18.26 -5.72
N GLN A 11 16.09 18.54 -4.41
CA GLN A 11 17.09 19.45 -3.83
C GLN A 11 18.51 18.91 -4.00
N TYR A 12 18.76 17.65 -3.64
CA TYR A 12 20.09 17.05 -3.70
C TYR A 12 20.63 16.89 -5.12
N LEU A 13 19.76 16.74 -6.11
CA LEU A 13 20.13 16.62 -7.52
C LEU A 13 20.07 17.95 -8.29
N GLY A 14 19.60 19.04 -7.65
CA GLY A 14 19.39 20.32 -8.32
C GLY A 14 18.34 20.27 -9.44
N LEU A 15 17.37 19.36 -9.34
CA LEU A 15 16.35 19.12 -10.37
C LEU A 15 15.04 19.85 -10.05
N ARG A 16 14.32 20.26 -11.09
CA ARG A 16 12.90 20.61 -10.99
C ARG A 16 12.08 19.35 -11.13
N VAL A 17 11.11 19.13 -10.24
CA VAL A 17 10.23 17.96 -10.27
C VAL A 17 8.83 18.37 -10.66
N ASN A 18 8.21 17.59 -11.55
CA ASN A 18 6.79 17.62 -11.82
C ASN A 18 6.13 16.35 -11.25
N VAL A 19 5.05 16.51 -10.49
CA VAL A 19 4.36 15.40 -9.84
C VAL A 19 3.05 15.09 -10.58
N GLN A 20 2.94 13.89 -11.12
CA GLN A 20 1.73 13.38 -11.73
C GLN A 20 1.07 12.30 -10.87
N MET A 21 -0.25 12.39 -10.69
CA MET A 21 -1.05 11.32 -10.10
C MET A 21 -1.65 10.44 -11.19
N PHE A 22 -1.62 9.12 -10.97
CA PHE A 22 -2.27 8.13 -11.82
C PHE A 22 -3.48 7.53 -11.10
N ALA A 23 -4.41 6.97 -11.88
CA ALA A 23 -5.65 6.38 -11.35
C ALA A 23 -5.37 5.16 -10.45
N ASP A 24 -4.36 4.37 -10.81
CA ASP A 24 -3.94 3.17 -10.09
C ASP A 24 -2.43 2.88 -10.32
N ARG A 25 -1.95 1.86 -9.62
CA ARG A 25 -0.54 1.44 -9.66
C ARG A 25 -0.13 0.94 -11.05
N ASP A 26 -0.99 0.21 -11.73
CA ASP A 26 -0.67 -0.40 -13.03
C ASP A 26 -0.51 0.68 -14.10
N ALA A 27 -1.35 1.72 -14.08
CA ALA A 27 -1.20 2.89 -14.93
C ALA A 27 0.13 3.64 -14.67
N ALA A 28 0.54 3.80 -13.41
CA ALA A 28 1.80 4.45 -13.05
C ALA A 28 3.01 3.63 -13.53
N LEU A 29 3.02 2.32 -13.27
CA LEU A 29 4.11 1.43 -13.71
C LEU A 29 4.15 1.32 -15.24
N GLY A 30 3.00 1.33 -15.91
CA GLY A 30 2.92 1.40 -17.37
C GLY A 30 3.50 2.68 -17.94
N ALA A 31 3.24 3.83 -17.30
CA ALA A 31 3.84 5.11 -17.69
C ALA A 31 5.37 5.10 -17.53
N LEU A 32 5.87 4.52 -16.44
CA LEU A 32 7.31 4.36 -16.22
C LEU A 32 7.95 3.44 -17.28
N ALA A 33 7.33 2.30 -17.57
CA ALA A 33 7.80 1.37 -18.61
C ALA A 33 7.81 1.98 -20.02
N GLN A 34 6.96 2.98 -20.28
CA GLN A 34 6.88 3.73 -21.53
C GLN A 34 7.74 5.00 -21.52
N HIS A 35 8.58 5.21 -20.50
CA HIS A 35 9.41 6.41 -20.33
C HIS A 35 8.63 7.74 -20.30
N LYS A 36 7.36 7.70 -19.86
CA LYS A 36 6.53 8.91 -19.69
C LYS A 36 6.79 9.62 -18.36
N VAL A 37 7.37 8.92 -17.39
CA VAL A 37 7.83 9.44 -16.10
C VAL A 37 9.17 8.80 -15.76
N ASP A 38 10.00 9.50 -14.99
CA ASP A 38 11.34 9.03 -14.64
C ASP A 38 11.36 8.12 -13.40
N MET A 39 10.37 8.25 -12.52
CA MET A 39 10.25 7.49 -11.28
C MET A 39 8.79 7.33 -10.86
N VAL A 40 8.48 6.21 -10.20
CA VAL A 40 7.19 5.99 -9.51
C VAL A 40 7.46 5.83 -8.02
N ALA A 41 6.79 6.66 -7.21
CA ALA A 41 6.76 6.46 -5.77
C ALA A 41 5.63 5.49 -5.41
N ASP A 42 5.98 4.27 -5.07
CA ASP A 42 5.04 3.19 -4.74
C ASP A 42 5.03 2.89 -3.23
N PRO A 43 4.01 3.34 -2.48
CA PRO A 43 3.91 3.04 -1.05
C PRO A 43 3.37 1.64 -0.74
N SER A 44 2.99 0.84 -1.74
CA SER A 44 2.29 -0.42 -1.48
C SER A 44 3.18 -1.54 -0.95
N GLY A 45 4.51 -1.45 -1.11
CA GLY A 45 5.43 -2.54 -0.75
C GLY A 45 5.21 -3.82 -1.56
N LYS A 46 4.37 -3.78 -2.62
CA LYS A 46 4.09 -4.94 -3.47
C LYS A 46 5.26 -5.25 -4.38
N VAL A 47 5.42 -6.54 -4.68
CA VAL A 47 6.43 -7.00 -5.63
C VAL A 47 6.20 -6.33 -6.99
N LEU A 48 7.29 -5.95 -7.65
CA LEU A 48 7.23 -5.45 -9.02
C LEU A 48 6.77 -6.58 -9.97
N PRO A 49 5.98 -6.27 -11.02
CA PRO A 49 5.61 -7.28 -12.00
C PRO A 49 6.86 -7.94 -12.61
N GLN A 50 6.92 -9.28 -12.61
CA GLN A 50 8.12 -10.04 -13.01
C GLN A 50 8.62 -9.76 -14.45
N HIS A 51 7.72 -9.31 -15.33
CA HIS A 51 8.05 -9.01 -16.73
C HIS A 51 8.36 -7.54 -16.99
N ALA A 52 8.31 -6.70 -15.96
CA ALA A 52 8.62 -5.28 -16.11
C ALA A 52 10.14 -5.09 -15.99
N ARG A 53 10.77 -4.44 -16.98
CA ARG A 53 12.17 -3.98 -16.90
C ARG A 53 12.30 -2.79 -15.94
N LEU A 54 11.85 -2.98 -14.71
CA LEU A 54 11.82 -1.97 -13.66
C LEU A 54 12.82 -2.36 -12.58
N VAL A 55 13.61 -1.40 -12.14
CA VAL A 55 14.60 -1.58 -11.09
C VAL A 55 14.13 -0.83 -9.85
N PRO A 56 13.91 -1.52 -8.71
CA PRO A 56 13.56 -0.85 -7.47
C PRO A 56 14.77 -0.10 -6.89
N SER A 57 14.51 1.07 -6.30
CA SER A 57 15.48 1.70 -5.40
C SER A 57 15.67 0.85 -4.14
N ASN A 58 16.70 1.15 -3.36
CA ASN A 58 16.77 0.69 -1.98
C ASN A 58 15.53 1.17 -1.19
N ASN A 59 15.05 0.35 -0.25
CA ASN A 59 13.98 0.75 0.66
C ASN A 59 14.49 1.87 1.57
N PHE A 60 13.81 3.01 1.55
CA PHE A 60 14.13 4.19 2.39
C PHE A 60 13.05 4.49 3.43
N ILE A 61 11.90 3.80 3.37
CA ILE A 61 10.86 3.80 4.40
C ILE A 61 10.68 2.36 4.86
N SER A 62 10.82 2.12 6.16
CA SER A 62 10.51 0.82 6.76
C SER A 62 9.00 0.74 7.02
N ASP A 63 8.29 -0.07 6.22
CA ASP A 63 6.88 -0.41 6.43
C ASP A 63 6.78 -1.91 6.70
N HIS A 64 6.59 -2.27 7.97
CA HIS A 64 6.46 -3.66 8.40
C HIS A 64 5.01 -3.94 8.76
N PRO A 65 4.40 -5.04 8.23
CA PRO A 65 3.05 -5.43 8.61
C PRO A 65 2.94 -5.65 10.11
N VAL A 66 1.95 -5.02 10.74
CA VAL A 66 1.64 -5.19 12.15
C VAL A 66 0.26 -5.82 12.33
N LEU A 67 0.14 -6.72 13.31
CA LEU A 67 -1.14 -7.30 13.67
C LEU A 67 -1.77 -6.50 14.81
N VAL A 68 -2.96 -5.97 14.55
CA VAL A 68 -3.75 -5.27 15.57
C VAL A 68 -4.90 -6.17 16.00
N HIS A 69 -5.02 -6.38 17.31
CA HIS A 69 -6.12 -7.12 17.92
C HIS A 69 -6.79 -6.30 19.02
N ARG A 70 -8.02 -6.67 19.39
CA ARG A 70 -8.71 -6.06 20.54
C ARG A 70 -7.88 -6.28 21.79
N LYS A 71 -7.71 -5.23 22.60
CA LYS A 71 -7.11 -5.32 23.93
C LYS A 71 -7.87 -6.33 24.78
N ASN A 72 -7.17 -7.32 25.34
CA ASN A 72 -7.80 -8.24 26.28
C ASN A 72 -7.71 -7.70 27.70
N ASN A 73 -8.71 -8.04 28.52
CA ASN A 73 -8.77 -7.56 29.91
C ASN A 73 -7.76 -8.27 30.83
N HIS A 74 -7.17 -9.38 30.38
CA HIS A 74 -6.32 -10.26 31.20
C HIS A 74 -4.83 -10.22 30.82
N GLY A 75 -4.41 -9.34 29.90
CA GLY A 75 -2.99 -9.18 29.55
C GLY A 75 -2.33 -10.36 28.83
N ALA A 76 -3.08 -11.40 28.43
CA ALA A 76 -2.52 -12.53 27.71
C ALA A 76 -1.96 -12.10 26.33
N PRO A 77 -0.83 -12.67 25.87
CA PRO A 77 -0.34 -12.40 24.52
C PRO A 77 -1.33 -12.93 23.47
N PHE A 78 -1.44 -12.23 22.34
CA PHE A 78 -2.21 -12.72 21.21
C PHE A 78 -1.67 -14.06 20.70
N ARG A 79 -2.57 -14.99 20.38
CA ARG A 79 -2.23 -16.27 19.74
C ARG A 79 -3.13 -16.49 18.55
N TYR A 80 -2.54 -16.64 17.38
CA TYR A 80 -3.26 -16.99 16.16
C TYR A 80 -3.90 -18.38 16.29
N ARG A 81 -5.06 -18.56 15.67
CA ARG A 81 -5.71 -19.87 15.47
C ARG A 81 -6.31 -19.92 14.07
N PRO A 82 -6.20 -21.04 13.34
CA PRO A 82 -6.89 -21.22 12.06
C PRO A 82 -8.40 -20.93 12.20
N GLY A 83 -9.00 -20.33 11.17
CA GLY A 83 -10.39 -19.89 11.16
C GLY A 83 -10.63 -18.49 11.76
N MET A 84 -9.59 -17.83 12.27
CA MET A 84 -9.69 -16.41 12.65
C MET A 84 -10.00 -15.53 11.42
N ARG A 85 -10.68 -14.41 11.66
CA ARG A 85 -11.01 -13.43 10.64
C ARG A 85 -10.02 -12.27 10.67
N LEU A 86 -9.36 -12.00 9.55
CA LEU A 86 -8.45 -10.86 9.40
C LEU A 86 -9.07 -9.80 8.51
N ALA A 87 -9.17 -8.58 9.04
CA ALA A 87 -9.53 -7.40 8.26
C ALA A 87 -8.26 -6.74 7.74
N ILE A 88 -8.16 -6.52 6.44
CA ILE A 88 -6.98 -5.90 5.83
C ILE A 88 -7.38 -4.85 4.78
N ALA A 89 -6.60 -3.78 4.65
CA ALA A 89 -6.76 -2.86 3.53
C ALA A 89 -6.41 -3.57 2.22
N ARG A 90 -7.24 -3.41 1.18
CA ARG A 90 -7.09 -4.09 -0.12
C ARG A 90 -5.68 -4.00 -0.73
N TRP A 91 -4.95 -2.94 -0.42
CA TRP A 91 -3.70 -2.59 -1.11
C TRP A 91 -2.44 -2.79 -0.26
N TYR A 92 -2.55 -3.37 0.94
CA TYR A 92 -1.44 -3.36 1.91
C TYR A 92 -0.42 -4.50 1.70
N VAL A 93 -0.86 -5.76 1.75
CA VAL A 93 0.03 -6.92 1.57
C VAL A 93 -0.66 -7.95 0.66
N ASP A 94 0.12 -8.76 -0.04
CA ASP A 94 -0.41 -9.80 -0.94
C ASP A 94 -1.03 -10.96 -0.14
N ASP A 95 -2.18 -11.46 -0.63
CA ASP A 95 -2.94 -12.53 0.03
C ASP A 95 -2.11 -13.81 0.22
N SER A 96 -1.17 -14.10 -0.69
CA SER A 96 -0.25 -15.22 -0.57
C SER A 96 0.70 -15.11 0.63
N TRP A 97 1.22 -13.91 0.89
CA TRP A 97 2.04 -13.65 2.08
C TRP A 97 1.19 -13.82 3.33
N ILE A 98 -0.07 -13.39 3.31
CA ILE A 98 -0.96 -13.52 4.48
C ILE A 98 -1.25 -15.00 4.77
N GLU A 99 -1.60 -15.79 3.76
CA GLU A 99 -1.89 -17.22 3.94
C GLU A 99 -0.67 -18.01 4.44
N GLN A 100 0.54 -17.65 3.98
CA GLN A 100 1.78 -18.24 4.48
C GLN A 100 2.04 -17.94 5.96
N ASN A 101 1.69 -16.74 6.43
CA ASN A 101 1.93 -16.30 7.82
C ASN A 101 0.76 -16.61 8.77
N PHE A 102 -0.45 -16.74 8.24
CA PHE A 102 -1.69 -16.98 8.98
C PHE A 102 -2.52 -18.06 8.28
N PRO A 103 -2.08 -19.33 8.31
CA PRO A 103 -2.71 -20.40 7.54
C PRO A 103 -4.15 -20.68 8.00
N GLY A 104 -5.07 -20.80 7.05
CA GLY A 104 -6.50 -21.03 7.32
C GLY A 104 -7.25 -19.78 7.80
N VAL A 105 -6.73 -18.58 7.53
CA VAL A 105 -7.39 -17.32 7.89
C VAL A 105 -8.55 -17.01 6.96
N THR A 106 -9.63 -16.43 7.49
CA THR A 106 -10.69 -15.86 6.67
C THR A 106 -10.40 -14.38 6.40
N LEU A 107 -9.99 -14.04 5.18
CA LEU A 107 -9.69 -12.67 4.77
C LEU A 107 -10.95 -11.84 4.50
N ARG A 108 -10.91 -10.57 4.93
CA ARG A 108 -11.87 -9.54 4.53
C ARG A 108 -11.15 -8.28 4.14
N HIS A 109 -11.14 -7.98 2.84
CA HIS A 109 -10.54 -6.75 2.32
C HIS A 109 -11.48 -5.55 2.48
N PHE A 110 -10.94 -4.46 2.98
CA PHE A 110 -11.62 -3.17 3.06
C PHE A 110 -10.99 -2.21 2.05
N ARG A 111 -11.84 -1.47 1.33
CA ARG A 111 -11.39 -0.32 0.55
C ARG A 111 -11.32 0.88 1.48
N TYR A 112 -10.18 1.55 1.50
CA TYR A 112 -10.11 2.88 2.06
C TYR A 112 -10.90 3.82 1.14
N ARG A 113 -12.01 4.40 1.62
CA ARG A 113 -12.66 5.51 0.94
C ARG A 113 -11.90 6.77 1.32
N ARG A 114 -11.01 7.23 0.44
CA ARG A 114 -10.39 8.55 0.60
C ARG A 114 -11.53 9.58 0.67
N ALA A 115 -11.70 10.23 1.82
CA ALA A 115 -12.58 11.39 1.94
C ALA A 115 -12.04 12.45 0.96
N GLY A 116 -12.77 12.72 -0.11
CA GLY A 116 -12.29 13.59 -1.19
C GLY A 116 -13.00 13.49 -2.54
N HIS A 117 -13.90 12.51 -2.75
CA HIS A 117 -14.81 12.54 -3.90
C HIS A 117 -16.25 12.53 -3.43
N GLY A 118 -16.92 13.67 -3.59
CA GLY A 118 -18.34 13.84 -3.33
C GLY A 118 -19.19 13.07 -4.31
N LEU A 119 -20.20 12.40 -3.77
CA LEU A 119 -21.56 12.38 -4.31
C LEU A 119 -22.44 11.97 -3.15
N GLY A 120 -23.11 12.97 -2.57
CA GLY A 120 -24.13 12.76 -1.57
C GLY A 120 -25.36 12.11 -2.20
N SER A 121 -25.95 11.17 -1.47
CA SER A 121 -27.40 10.96 -1.47
C SER A 121 -27.76 10.34 -0.14
N LEU A 122 -28.08 11.21 0.83
CA LEU A 122 -28.73 10.82 2.07
C LEU A 122 -30.21 10.61 1.74
N ARG A 123 -30.66 9.36 1.61
CA ARG A 123 -32.09 9.06 1.71
C ARG A 123 -32.41 8.85 3.19
N ARG A 124 -33.10 9.83 3.80
CA ARG A 124 -33.76 9.64 5.09
C ARG A 124 -34.90 8.62 4.91
N LYS A 125 -35.06 7.73 5.88
CA LYS A 125 -36.39 7.39 6.37
C LYS A 125 -36.60 8.20 7.64
#